data_AF-A0A9D7NAU9-F1
#
_entry.id   AF-A0A9D7NAU9-F1
#
_cell.length_a   1.000
_cell.length_b   1.000
_cell.length_c   1.000
_cell.angle_alpha   90.00
_cell.angle_beta   90.00
_cell.angle_gamma   90.00
#
_symmetry.space_group_name_H-M   'P 1'
#
loop_
_entity.id
_entity.type
_entity.pdbx_description
1 polymer ?
#
loop_
_entity_poly.entity_id
_entity_poly.type
_entity_poly.pdbx_seq_one_letter_code
_entity_poly.pdbx_strand_id
1 'polypeptide(L)'
;MRYGCVGLAPDARLYDLRISGASSNTGTISNALQAFQWAINQFRTNGTPQILTNSWGMFQQSWYADYCTNPEHPFTRKVVEAINTGIIVLFAAGNCGKTCPDGRCSTDNGPGKSIWGANGHPFVMTVGAVNTRSEFIGYSSQGPAALDPYKPDFAR
;
A
#
# COMPACT_ATOMS: atom_id res chain seq x y z
N MET A 1 -11.20 -34.45 8.29
CA MET A 1 -11.16 -33.07 8.82
C MET A 1 -10.75 -32.14 7.70
N ARG A 2 -11.56 -31.12 7.35
CA ARG A 2 -11.09 -30.02 6.51
C ARG A 2 -10.42 -29.02 7.45
N TYR A 3 -9.09 -28.94 7.40
CA TYR A 3 -8.36 -27.84 8.00
C TYR A 3 -8.58 -26.62 7.10
N GLY A 4 -9.08 -25.53 7.67
CA GLY A 4 -9.27 -24.25 6.99
C GLY A 4 -8.78 -23.12 7.89
N CYS A 5 -8.31 -22.03 7.28
CA CYS A 5 -8.07 -20.77 7.99
C CYS A 5 -9.35 -19.92 7.95
N VAL A 6 -9.56 -19.12 9.01
CA VAL A 6 -10.63 -18.12 9.08
C VAL A 6 -9.97 -16.75 8.99
N GLY A 7 -10.42 -15.91 8.06
CA GLY A 7 -9.95 -14.54 7.94
C GLY A 7 -10.51 -13.63 9.04
N LEU A 8 -9.96 -12.42 9.19
CA LEU A 8 -10.41 -11.45 10.20
C LEU A 8 -11.87 -11.01 10.00
N ALA A 9 -12.31 -10.92 8.74
CA ALA A 9 -13.68 -10.56 8.36
C ALA A 9 -14.26 -11.67 7.46
N PRO A 10 -14.69 -12.82 8.03
CA PRO A 10 -15.05 -14.01 7.26
C PRO A 10 -16.29 -13.81 6.38
N ASP A 11 -17.18 -12.88 6.75
CA ASP A 11 -18.40 -12.58 6.01
C ASP A 11 -18.23 -11.46 4.97
N ALA A 12 -17.02 -10.88 4.86
CA ALA A 12 -16.75 -9.82 3.89
C ALA A 12 -16.78 -10.37 2.45
N ARG A 13 -17.31 -9.56 1.53
CA ARG A 13 -17.22 -9.84 0.09
C ARG A 13 -15.92 -9.25 -0.45
N LEU A 14 -15.20 -10.05 -1.24
CA LEU A 14 -13.93 -9.64 -1.84
C LEU A 14 -14.13 -9.26 -3.30
N TYR A 15 -13.56 -8.12 -3.68
CA TYR A 15 -13.33 -7.74 -5.06
C TYR A 15 -11.84 -7.90 -5.34
N ASP A 16 -11.47 -8.76 -6.28
CA ASP A 16 -10.09 -8.92 -6.71
C ASP A 16 -9.84 -8.01 -7.92
N LEU A 17 -9.01 -6.98 -7.71
CA LEU A 17 -8.64 -6.00 -8.73
C LEU A 17 -7.18 -6.22 -9.08
N ARG A 18 -6.94 -7.09 -10.07
CA ARG A 18 -5.60 -7.47 -10.49
C ARG A 18 -4.84 -6.27 -11.07
N ILE A 19 -3.76 -5.87 -10.39
CA ILE A 19 -2.81 -4.86 -10.90
C ILE A 19 -1.53 -5.47 -11.48
N SER A 20 -1.28 -6.75 -11.20
CA SER A 20 -0.06 -7.48 -11.58
C SER A 20 -0.08 -7.95 -13.04
N GLY A 21 1.11 -8.19 -13.59
CA GLY A 21 1.29 -8.68 -14.97
C GLY A 21 1.63 -7.59 -16.00
N ALA A 22 1.76 -6.33 -15.56
CA ALA A 22 2.37 -5.30 -16.38
C ALA A 22 3.87 -5.55 -16.56
N SER A 23 4.41 -5.14 -17.72
CA SER A 23 5.84 -5.26 -18.05
C SER A 23 6.73 -4.19 -17.39
N SER A 24 6.14 -3.22 -16.67
CA SER A 24 6.86 -2.11 -16.05
C SER A 24 6.16 -1.61 -14.79
N ASN A 25 6.90 -0.89 -13.94
CA ASN A 25 6.36 -0.23 -12.76
C ASN A 25 5.28 0.80 -13.12
N THR A 26 5.50 1.58 -14.18
CA THR A 26 4.49 2.50 -14.71
C THR A 26 3.22 1.77 -15.15
N GLY A 27 3.35 0.60 -15.79
CA GLY A 27 2.20 -0.22 -16.15
C GLY A 27 1.44 -0.74 -14.93
N THR A 28 2.14 -1.19 -13.88
CA THR A 28 1.50 -1.60 -12.62
C THR A 28 0.76 -0.44 -11.97
N ILE A 29 1.34 0.76 -11.94
CA ILE A 29 0.69 1.97 -11.42
C ILE A 29 -0.52 2.39 -12.28
N SER A 30 -0.45 2.22 -13.61
CA SER A 30 -1.59 2.44 -14.51
C SER A 30 -2.74 1.45 -14.24
N ASN A 31 -2.43 0.18 -13.99
CA ASN A 31 -3.43 -0.81 -13.59
C ASN A 31 -4.04 -0.46 -12.22
N ALA A 32 -3.23 -0.01 -11.26
CA ALA A 32 -3.72 0.44 -9.96
C ALA A 32 -4.64 1.66 -10.08
N LEU A 33 -4.31 2.61 -10.97
CA LEU A 33 -5.17 3.76 -11.27
C LEU A 33 -6.53 3.33 -11.81
N GLN A 34 -6.56 2.37 -12.74
CA GLN A 34 -7.82 1.81 -13.27
C GLN A 34 -8.62 1.04 -12.21
N ALA A 35 -7.94 0.27 -11.35
CA ALA A 35 -8.57 -0.44 -10.24
C ALA A 35 -9.24 0.52 -9.24
N PHE A 36 -8.55 1.60 -8.85
CA PHE A 36 -9.14 2.62 -7.99
C PHE A 36 -10.31 3.35 -8.67
N GLN A 37 -10.19 3.66 -9.97
CA GLN A 37 -11.30 4.26 -10.71
C GLN A 37 -12.53 3.36 -10.72
N TRP A 38 -12.35 2.05 -10.93
CA TRP A 38 -13.42 1.08 -10.86
C TRP A 38 -14.06 1.05 -9.47
N ALA A 39 -13.25 1.00 -8.40
CA ALA A 39 -13.73 0.96 -7.02
C ALA A 39 -14.54 2.21 -6.66
N ILE A 40 -14.09 3.39 -7.07
CA ILE A 40 -14.81 4.66 -6.90
C ILE A 40 -16.16 4.62 -7.61
N ASN A 41 -16.18 4.16 -8.87
CA ASN A 41 -17.42 4.07 -9.65
C ASN A 41 -18.41 3.09 -9.02
N GLN A 42 -17.92 1.93 -8.57
CA GLN A 42 -18.73 0.93 -7.90
C GLN A 42 -19.28 1.47 -6.56
N PHE A 43 -18.46 2.17 -5.79
CA PHE A 43 -18.89 2.73 -4.51
C PHE A 43 -19.96 3.79 -4.70
N ARG A 44 -19.81 4.65 -5.71
CA ARG A 44 -20.86 5.60 -6.09
C ARG A 44 -22.16 4.92 -6.57
N THR A 45 -22.05 3.70 -7.12
CA THR A 45 -23.18 2.96 -7.67
C THR A 45 -23.98 2.24 -6.56
N ASN A 46 -23.30 1.59 -5.61
CA ASN A 46 -23.98 0.74 -4.63
C ASN A 46 -23.33 0.72 -3.23
N GLY A 47 -22.40 1.63 -2.94
CA GLY A 47 -21.70 1.74 -1.67
C GLY A 47 -20.61 0.69 -1.43
N THR A 48 -20.17 -0.06 -2.46
CA THR A 48 -19.08 -1.06 -2.35
C THR A 48 -17.95 -0.81 -3.35
N PRO A 49 -16.68 -1.13 -3.04
CA PRO A 49 -16.19 -1.62 -1.74
C PRO A 49 -15.98 -0.49 -0.74
N GLN A 50 -16.23 -0.74 0.54
CA GLN A 50 -15.98 0.23 1.62
C GLN A 50 -14.49 0.34 1.99
N ILE A 51 -13.70 -0.67 1.61
CA ILE A 51 -12.29 -0.80 1.98
C ILE A 51 -11.48 -1.19 0.74
N LEU A 52 -10.37 -0.50 0.50
CA LEU A 52 -9.31 -0.91 -0.43
C LEU A 52 -8.06 -1.24 0.36
N THR A 53 -7.63 -2.50 0.30
CA THR A 53 -6.38 -2.98 0.90
C THR A 53 -5.31 -3.19 -0.16
N ASN A 54 -4.14 -2.57 0.03
CA ASN A 54 -3.06 -2.56 -0.95
C ASN A 54 -1.79 -3.19 -0.37
N SER A 55 -1.56 -4.46 -0.71
CA SER A 55 -0.39 -5.22 -0.27
C SER A 55 0.72 -5.21 -1.31
N TRP A 56 1.10 -4.02 -1.76
CA TRP A 56 2.13 -3.79 -2.77
C TRP A 56 2.80 -2.42 -2.55
N GLY A 57 3.96 -2.20 -3.15
CA GLY A 57 4.70 -0.94 -3.07
C GLY A 57 5.93 -0.97 -3.96
N MET A 58 6.61 0.17 -4.10
CA MET A 58 7.90 0.24 -4.80
C MET A 58 9.02 -0.26 -3.88
N PHE A 59 9.98 -1.00 -4.43
CA PHE A 59 11.17 -1.43 -3.68
C PHE A 59 12.29 -0.39 -3.72
N GLN A 60 12.41 0.34 -4.83
CA GLN A 60 13.43 1.37 -5.01
C GLN A 60 12.79 2.64 -5.55
N GLN A 61 13.24 3.81 -5.08
CA GLN A 61 12.79 5.10 -5.59
C GLN A 61 13.09 5.23 -7.10
N SER A 62 14.23 4.70 -7.54
CA SER A 62 14.68 4.76 -8.94
C SER A 62 13.74 4.07 -9.94
N TRP A 63 12.91 3.13 -9.47
CA TRP A 63 12.00 2.36 -10.32
C TRP A 63 10.86 3.19 -10.91
N TYR A 64 10.46 4.25 -10.20
CA TYR A 64 9.54 5.26 -10.69
C TYR A 64 9.61 6.51 -9.78
N ALA A 65 10.67 7.30 -9.93
CA ALA A 65 10.98 8.39 -9.01
C ALA A 65 9.85 9.41 -8.84
N ASP A 66 9.20 9.80 -9.95
CA ASP A 66 8.05 10.72 -9.92
C ASP A 66 6.94 10.18 -9.02
N TYR A 67 6.47 8.94 -9.22
CA TYR A 67 5.47 8.33 -8.33
C TYR A 67 5.91 8.26 -6.86
N CYS A 68 7.19 7.95 -6.61
CA CYS A 68 7.67 7.69 -5.26
C CYS A 68 7.67 8.93 -4.36
N THR A 69 7.86 10.13 -4.92
CA THR A 69 8.05 11.37 -4.15
C THR A 69 7.09 12.51 -4.52
N ASN A 70 6.29 12.38 -5.58
CA ASN A 70 5.35 13.41 -6.00
C ASN A 70 3.96 13.18 -5.36
N PRO A 71 3.51 14.03 -4.43
CA PRO A 71 2.16 13.91 -3.86
C PRO A 71 1.07 14.14 -4.90
N GLU A 72 1.36 14.86 -5.98
CA GLU A 72 0.43 15.17 -7.07
C GLU A 72 0.47 14.15 -8.22
N HIS A 73 1.23 13.06 -8.08
CA HIS A 73 1.24 11.98 -9.08
C HIS A 73 -0.20 11.50 -9.35
N PRO A 74 -0.61 11.23 -10.61
CA PRO A 74 -2.00 10.90 -10.95
C PRO A 74 -2.61 9.76 -10.11
N PHE A 75 -1.82 8.72 -9.82
CA PHE A 75 -2.27 7.64 -8.94
C PHE A 75 -2.43 8.08 -7.48
N THR A 76 -1.53 8.92 -6.95
CA THR A 76 -1.64 9.44 -5.58
C THR A 76 -2.89 10.30 -5.42
N ARG A 77 -3.18 11.17 -6.39
CA ARG A 77 -4.43 11.95 -6.44
C ARG A 77 -5.67 11.06 -6.53
N LYS A 78 -5.58 9.94 -7.25
CA LYS A 78 -6.67 8.95 -7.34
C LYS A 78 -6.93 8.25 -6.00
N VAL A 79 -5.87 7.98 -5.23
CA VAL A 79 -5.98 7.44 -3.86
C VAL A 79 -6.72 8.45 -2.96
N VAL A 80 -6.38 9.73 -3.04
CA VAL A 80 -7.09 10.79 -2.31
C VAL A 80 -8.55 10.90 -2.74
N GLU A 81 -8.86 10.78 -4.04
CA GLU A 81 -10.24 10.76 -4.52
C GLU A 81 -11.06 9.59 -3.95
N ALA A 82 -10.47 8.40 -3.85
CA ALA A 82 -11.13 7.24 -3.24
C ALA A 82 -11.47 7.51 -1.76
N ILE A 83 -10.53 8.07 -1.01
CA ILE A 83 -10.73 8.44 0.39
C ILE A 83 -11.84 9.49 0.52
N ASN A 84 -11.79 10.55 -0.29
CA ASN A 84 -12.81 11.60 -0.28
C ASN A 84 -14.21 11.10 -0.72
N THR A 85 -14.26 10.01 -1.49
CA THR A 85 -15.52 9.34 -1.86
C THR A 85 -16.11 8.54 -0.70
N GLY A 86 -15.34 8.29 0.37
CA GLY A 86 -15.76 7.55 1.56
C GLY A 86 -15.17 6.14 1.68
N ILE A 87 -14.22 5.77 0.81
CA ILE A 87 -13.56 4.46 0.84
C ILE A 87 -12.36 4.52 1.80
N ILE A 88 -12.27 3.58 2.75
CA ILE A 88 -11.10 3.44 3.60
C ILE A 88 -9.96 2.81 2.78
N VAL A 89 -8.79 3.45 2.75
CA VAL A 89 -7.64 2.96 1.98
C VAL A 89 -6.49 2.61 2.90
N LEU A 90 -6.05 1.35 2.83
CA LEU A 90 -4.89 0.83 3.55
C LEU A 90 -3.78 0.46 2.57
N PHE A 91 -2.54 0.70 2.99
CA PHE A 91 -1.32 0.24 2.31
C PHE A 91 -0.41 -0.48 3.29
N ALA A 92 0.29 -1.51 2.81
CA ALA A 92 1.44 -2.05 3.53
C ALA A 92 2.57 -1.01 3.56
N ALA A 93 3.30 -0.90 4.67
CA ALA A 93 4.49 -0.05 4.76
C ALA A 93 5.56 -0.46 3.74
N GLY A 94 5.70 -1.77 3.50
CA GLY A 94 6.69 -2.36 2.62
C GLY A 94 7.63 -3.31 3.35
N ASN A 95 8.51 -3.95 2.57
CA ASN A 95 9.43 -4.99 3.05
C ASN A 95 10.91 -4.52 3.02
N CYS A 96 11.14 -3.21 3.05
CA CYS A 96 12.47 -2.61 2.96
C CYS A 96 12.98 -2.10 4.31
N GLY A 97 12.69 -2.83 5.40
CA GLY A 97 13.18 -2.52 6.74
C GLY A 97 14.70 -2.59 6.87
N LYS A 98 15.26 -1.98 7.94
CA LYS A 98 16.70 -1.78 8.10
C LYS A 98 17.49 -3.07 8.30
N THR A 99 16.95 -4.04 9.03
CA THR A 99 17.74 -5.18 9.53
C THR A 99 17.58 -6.45 8.71
N CYS A 100 16.50 -6.57 7.94
CA CYS A 100 16.25 -7.71 7.06
C CYS A 100 15.45 -7.28 5.82
N PRO A 101 15.96 -6.35 4.99
CA PRO A 101 15.23 -5.92 3.81
C PRO A 101 15.09 -7.04 2.79
N ASP A 102 14.01 -6.98 2.00
CA ASP A 102 13.91 -7.75 0.76
C ASP A 102 15.08 -7.38 -0.18
N GLY A 103 15.67 -8.38 -0.85
CA GLY A 103 16.82 -8.16 -1.73
C GLY A 103 16.54 -7.18 -2.89
N ARG A 104 15.28 -7.02 -3.29
CA ARG A 104 14.87 -6.04 -4.32
C ARG A 104 15.05 -4.59 -3.88
N CYS A 105 15.09 -4.32 -2.57
CA CYS A 105 15.25 -2.96 -2.04
C CYS A 105 16.63 -2.36 -2.36
N SER A 106 17.66 -3.18 -2.63
CA SER A 106 19.03 -2.69 -2.82
C SER A 106 19.43 -1.75 -1.67
N THR A 107 19.86 -0.53 -1.95
CA THR A 107 20.23 0.51 -0.98
C THR A 107 19.05 1.28 -0.38
N ASP A 108 17.83 1.09 -0.90
CA ASP A 108 16.62 1.78 -0.47
C ASP A 108 15.95 0.97 0.66
N ASN A 109 16.64 0.94 1.80
CA ASN A 109 16.18 0.25 2.99
C ASN A 109 16.38 1.09 4.27
N GLY A 110 15.56 0.78 5.27
CA GLY A 110 15.55 1.46 6.56
C GLY A 110 14.79 2.79 6.58
N PRO A 111 14.95 3.56 7.68
CA PRO A 111 14.23 4.80 7.92
C PRO A 111 14.41 5.83 6.79
N GLY A 112 13.31 6.43 6.32
CA GLY A 112 13.34 7.49 5.31
C GLY A 112 13.58 7.01 3.87
N LYS A 113 13.74 5.70 3.66
CA LYS A 113 14.11 5.12 2.36
C LYS A 113 13.30 3.87 1.99
N SER A 114 12.17 3.63 2.66
CA SER A 114 11.49 2.33 2.56
C SER A 114 9.97 2.39 2.41
N ILE A 115 9.38 3.59 2.43
CA ILE A 115 7.94 3.80 2.23
C ILE A 115 7.75 4.87 1.15
N TRP A 116 7.35 4.44 -0.04
CA TRP A 116 7.30 5.27 -1.26
C TRP A 116 5.88 5.52 -1.75
N GLY A 117 5.66 6.68 -2.39
CA GLY A 117 4.44 7.00 -3.09
C GLY A 117 3.19 6.92 -2.20
N ALA A 118 2.11 6.37 -2.75
CA ALA A 118 0.82 6.30 -2.06
C ALA A 118 0.88 5.53 -0.72
N ASN A 119 1.82 4.60 -0.56
CA ASN A 119 2.02 3.87 0.70
C ASN A 119 2.36 4.81 1.86
N GLY A 120 2.93 5.98 1.58
CA GLY A 120 3.33 6.98 2.56
C GLY A 120 2.43 8.21 2.62
N HIS A 121 1.29 8.22 1.93
CA HIS A 121 0.45 9.41 1.83
C HIS A 121 -0.25 9.74 3.18
N PRO A 122 -0.34 11.01 3.61
CA PRO A 122 -0.90 11.36 4.93
C PRO A 122 -2.29 10.78 5.22
N PHE A 123 -3.15 10.73 4.20
CA PHE A 123 -4.53 10.26 4.34
C PHE A 123 -4.72 8.73 4.23
N VAL A 124 -3.70 7.95 3.85
CA VAL A 124 -3.84 6.48 3.85
C VAL A 124 -3.52 5.90 5.22
N MET A 125 -4.04 4.71 5.51
CA MET A 125 -3.61 3.92 6.66
C MET A 125 -2.45 3.01 6.27
N THR A 126 -1.24 3.34 6.71
CA THR A 126 -0.02 2.59 6.41
C THR A 126 0.30 1.62 7.54
N VAL A 127 0.39 0.33 7.22
CA VAL A 127 0.51 -0.76 8.20
C VAL A 127 1.88 -1.42 8.12
N GLY A 128 2.64 -1.38 9.21
CA GLY A 128 3.88 -2.13 9.40
C GLY A 128 3.63 -3.57 9.87
N ALA A 129 4.66 -4.41 9.81
CA ALA A 129 4.59 -5.82 10.21
C ALA A 129 5.19 -6.08 11.60
N VAL A 130 4.47 -6.85 12.40
CA VAL A 130 4.90 -7.35 13.72
C VAL A 130 4.82 -8.87 13.77
N ASN A 131 5.58 -9.48 14.69
CA ASN A 131 5.48 -10.91 14.96
C ASN A 131 4.35 -11.21 15.96
N THR A 132 4.18 -12.49 16.31
CA THR A 132 3.14 -12.95 17.25
C THR A 132 3.31 -12.44 18.69
N ARG A 133 4.44 -11.78 19.00
CA ARG A 133 4.73 -11.13 20.28
C ARG A 133 4.54 -9.60 20.20
N SER A 134 3.92 -9.09 19.14
CA SER A 134 3.76 -7.65 18.92
C SER A 134 5.09 -6.90 18.78
N GLU A 135 6.14 -7.60 18.37
CA GLU A 135 7.45 -6.99 18.14
C GLU A 135 7.63 -6.67 16.65
N PHE A 136 8.20 -5.50 16.38
CA PHE A 136 8.56 -5.08 15.03
C PHE A 136 9.46 -6.10 14.32
N ILE A 137 9.13 -6.48 13.08
CA ILE A 137 9.94 -7.41 12.30
C ILE A 137 10.92 -6.63 11.41
N GLY A 138 12.16 -7.13 11.31
CA GLY A 138 13.26 -6.46 10.62
C GLY A 138 13.08 -6.11 9.15
N TYR A 139 12.19 -6.79 8.42
CA TYR A 139 11.84 -6.46 7.04
C TYR A 139 10.79 -5.36 6.94
N SER A 140 10.02 -5.09 8.00
CA SER A 140 8.98 -4.06 7.92
C SER A 140 9.61 -2.71 7.59
N SER A 141 9.11 -2.04 6.56
CA SER A 141 9.58 -0.68 6.24
C SER A 141 9.35 0.28 7.42
N GLN A 142 10.19 1.30 7.51
CA GLN A 142 10.27 2.23 8.63
C GLN A 142 10.12 3.67 8.16
N GLY A 143 9.43 4.46 8.97
CA GLY A 143 9.32 5.90 8.79
C GLY A 143 10.67 6.63 8.87
N PRO A 144 10.74 7.90 8.43
CA PRO A 144 9.66 8.63 7.76
C PRO A 144 9.33 8.04 6.37
N ALA A 145 8.11 8.27 5.87
CA ALA A 145 7.79 7.99 4.47
C ALA A 145 8.15 9.18 3.58
N ALA A 146 8.19 8.95 2.26
CA ALA A 146 8.53 10.00 1.31
C ALA A 146 7.51 11.15 1.25
N LEU A 147 6.24 10.88 1.55
CA LEU A 147 5.17 11.88 1.49
C LEU A 147 4.69 12.34 2.88
N ASP A 148 5.07 11.65 3.96
CA ASP A 148 4.65 11.98 5.32
C ASP A 148 5.68 11.44 6.35
N PRO A 149 6.23 12.30 7.23
CA PRO A 149 7.19 11.87 8.22
C PRO A 149 6.62 10.97 9.34
N TYR A 150 5.31 10.90 9.52
CA TYR A 150 4.66 10.19 10.62
C TYR A 150 4.22 8.76 10.27
N LYS A 151 4.50 8.28 9.07
CA LYS A 151 4.20 6.90 8.64
C LYS A 151 5.28 5.92 9.10
N PRO A 152 4.97 4.64 9.33
CA PRO A 152 3.64 4.00 9.25
C PRO A 152 2.74 4.36 10.44
N ASP A 153 1.42 4.30 10.26
CA ASP A 153 0.43 4.64 11.30
C ASP A 153 0.30 3.55 12.37
N PHE A 154 0.50 2.29 11.98
CA PHE A 154 0.29 1.12 12.84
C PHE A 154 1.47 0.15 12.76
N ALA A 155 2.00 -0.28 13.90
CA ALA A 155 3.03 -1.33 13.99
C ALA A 155 3.16 -1.86 15.44
N ARG A 156 2.08 -2.43 15.98
CA ARG A 156 2.03 -3.02 17.33
C ARG A 156 1.19 -4.28 17.34
#